data_AF-A0A7Y3XD09-F1
#
_entry.id   AF-A0A7Y3XD09-F1
#
_cell.length_a   1.000
_cell.length_b   1.000
_cell.length_c   1.000
_cell.angle_alpha   90.00
_cell.angle_beta   90.00
_cell.angle_gamma   90.00
#
_symmetry.space_group_name_H-M   'P 1'
#
loop_
_entity.id
_entity.type
_entity.pdbx_description
1 polymer ?
#
loop_
_entity_poly.entity_id
_entity_poly.type
_entity_poly.pdbx_seq_one_letter_code
_entity_poly.pdbx_strand_id
1 'polypeptide(L)'
;MKNKKRFTPKMLAYIVTFSLIIGLFCIPSALASQMCFKCCGSGVWHTDNKIPCSGKGCNYCTKCNGCGGSGKIPDSAKRCGSCKGLGQVHSGKKACTGSGCKGCTPCKTCDTKGWVGA
;
A
#
# COMPACT_ATOMS: atom_id res chain seq x y z
N MET A 1 27.08 18.45 -52.09
CA MET A 1 27.75 19.10 -50.94
C MET A 1 27.45 18.32 -49.66
N LYS A 2 28.42 17.58 -49.11
CA LYS A 2 28.24 16.80 -47.85
C LYS A 2 28.82 17.59 -46.68
N ASN A 3 27.94 18.18 -45.88
CA ASN A 3 28.31 18.99 -44.72
C ASN A 3 28.73 18.05 -43.56
N LYS A 4 30.04 17.79 -43.44
CA LYS A 4 30.61 16.99 -42.35
C LYS A 4 30.68 17.85 -41.09
N LYS A 5 29.66 17.76 -40.24
CA LYS A 5 29.69 18.36 -38.89
C LYS A 5 30.84 17.71 -38.09
N ARG A 6 31.93 18.46 -37.88
CA ARG A 6 33.05 18.05 -37.03
C ARG A 6 32.56 17.97 -35.59
N PHE A 7 32.49 16.75 -35.06
CA PHE A 7 32.28 16.49 -33.65
C PHE A 7 33.52 16.97 -32.87
N THR A 8 33.36 18.02 -32.08
CA THR A 8 34.43 18.55 -31.25
C THR A 8 34.47 17.79 -29.91
N PRO A 9 35.64 17.64 -29.28
CA PRO A 9 35.77 16.91 -28.00
C PRO A 9 34.91 17.51 -26.87
N LYS A 10 34.56 18.80 -26.98
CA LYS A 10 33.62 19.49 -26.07
C LYS A 10 32.18 18.98 -26.19
N MET A 11 31.73 18.61 -27.39
CA MET A 11 30.41 18.02 -27.61
C MET A 11 30.31 16.60 -27.04
N LEU A 12 31.40 15.83 -27.15
CA LEU A 12 31.44 14.46 -26.60
C LEU A 12 31.38 14.47 -25.06
N ALA A 13 32.12 15.38 -24.42
CA ALA A 13 32.08 15.56 -22.98
C ALA A 13 30.68 15.96 -22.47
N TYR A 14 29.99 16.82 -23.21
CA TYR A 14 28.63 17.26 -22.86
C TYR A 14 27.61 16.12 -22.93
N ILE A 15 27.72 15.24 -23.92
CA ILE A 15 26.82 14.08 -24.06
C ILE A 15 27.05 13.09 -22.90
N VAL A 16 28.31 12.81 -22.55
CA VAL A 16 28.64 11.87 -21.46
C VAL A 16 28.15 12.39 -20.10
N THR A 17 28.32 13.68 -19.82
CA THR A 17 27.83 14.27 -18.56
C THR A 17 26.31 14.33 -18.52
N PHE A 18 25.64 14.67 -19.63
CA PHE A 18 24.18 14.69 -19.69
C PHE A 18 23.57 13.30 -19.50
N SER A 19 24.19 12.26 -20.07
CA SER A 19 23.76 10.86 -19.89
C SER A 19 23.97 10.36 -18.46
N LEU A 20 25.06 10.75 -17.79
CA LEU A 20 25.30 10.43 -16.38
C LEU A 20 24.27 11.12 -15.46
N ILE A 21 23.90 12.37 -15.75
CA ILE A 21 22.90 13.12 -14.97
C ILE A 21 21.51 12.48 -15.12
N ILE A 22 21.08 12.15 -16.36
CA ILE A 22 19.78 11.50 -16.57
C ILE A 22 19.73 10.12 -15.89
N GLY A 23 20.82 9.36 -15.95
CA GLY A 23 20.92 8.07 -15.26
C GLY A 23 20.85 8.17 -13.73
N LEU A 24 21.33 9.28 -13.14
CA LEU A 24 21.28 9.52 -11.69
C LEU A 24 19.88 9.95 -11.19
N PHE A 25 19.07 10.58 -12.05
CA PHE A 25 17.71 11.04 -11.70
C PHE A 25 16.61 10.00 -11.96
N CYS A 26 16.91 8.94 -12.72
CA CYS A 26 15.98 7.82 -12.92
C CYS A 26 16.12 6.76 -11.83
N ILE A 27 16.08 7.15 -10.56
CA ILE A 27 15.72 6.19 -9.50
C ILE A 27 14.20 6.06 -9.60
N PRO A 28 13.65 4.95 -10.13
CA PRO A 28 12.22 4.72 -9.98
C PRO A 28 12.00 4.67 -8.48
N SER A 29 11.28 5.65 -7.94
CA SER A 29 10.90 5.67 -6.54
C SER A 29 10.26 4.32 -6.28
N ALA A 30 11.02 3.41 -5.67
CA ALA A 30 10.53 2.10 -5.30
C ALA A 30 9.25 2.39 -4.53
N LEU A 31 8.10 1.97 -5.10
CA LEU A 31 6.78 2.39 -4.65
C LEU A 31 6.77 2.33 -3.13
N ALA A 32 6.82 3.49 -2.47
CA ALA A 32 6.87 3.53 -1.03
C ALA A 32 5.62 2.79 -0.55
N SER A 33 5.83 1.80 0.30
CA SER A 33 4.77 0.92 0.79
C SER A 33 4.85 0.87 2.29
N GLN A 34 3.71 1.05 2.95
CA GLN A 34 3.58 0.95 4.40
C GLN A 34 2.83 -0.32 4.79
N MET A 35 2.86 -0.64 6.08
CA MET A 35 2.10 -1.77 6.62
C MET A 35 0.60 -1.53 6.49
N CYS A 36 -0.14 -2.56 6.09
CA CYS A 36 -1.59 -2.50 6.02
C CYS A 36 -2.18 -2.24 7.42
N PHE A 37 -2.98 -1.19 7.57
CA PHE A 37 -3.61 -0.85 8.85
C PHE A 37 -4.58 -1.94 9.36
N LYS A 38 -5.16 -2.72 8.45
CA LYS A 38 -6.16 -3.74 8.80
C LYS A 38 -5.55 -5.00 9.37
N CYS A 39 -4.52 -5.53 8.72
CA CYS A 39 -3.85 -6.77 9.13
C CYS A 39 -2.48 -6.52 9.78
N CYS A 40 -2.12 -5.28 10.09
CA CYS A 40 -0.85 -4.90 10.70
C CYS A 40 0.38 -5.51 10.01
N GLY A 41 0.36 -5.63 8.68
CA GLY A 41 1.47 -6.25 7.93
C GLY A 41 1.37 -7.75 7.71
N SER A 42 0.46 -8.46 8.39
CA SER A 42 0.38 -9.93 8.31
C SER A 42 -0.18 -10.47 6.99
N GLY A 43 -0.85 -9.64 6.18
CA GLY A 43 -1.49 -10.06 4.92
C GLY A 43 -2.76 -10.89 5.09
N VAL A 44 -2.99 -11.50 6.25
CA VAL A 44 -4.17 -12.32 6.56
C VAL A 44 -5.04 -11.72 7.66
N TRP A 45 -6.31 -12.09 7.67
CA TRP A 45 -7.30 -11.67 8.66
C TRP A 45 -8.34 -12.78 8.89
N HIS A 46 -8.82 -12.94 10.12
CA HIS A 46 -9.90 -13.87 10.43
C HIS A 46 -11.25 -13.23 10.10
N THR A 47 -12.02 -13.88 9.23
CA THR A 47 -13.40 -13.50 8.96
C THR A 47 -14.32 -13.81 10.14
N ASP A 48 -13.95 -14.82 10.93
CA ASP A 48 -14.73 -15.29 12.08
C ASP A 48 -14.01 -15.03 13.41
N ASN A 49 -14.79 -14.56 14.37
CA ASN A 49 -14.32 -13.87 15.57
C ASN A 49 -13.94 -14.79 16.75
N LYS A 50 -14.03 -16.10 16.57
CA LYS A 50 -13.84 -17.05 17.68
C LYS A 50 -12.39 -17.31 18.04
N ILE A 51 -11.44 -17.00 17.15
CA ILE A 51 -10.03 -17.34 17.33
C ILE A 51 -9.17 -16.11 16.99
N PRO A 52 -8.28 -15.63 17.86
CA PRO A 52 -7.33 -14.57 17.52
C PRO A 52 -6.26 -15.09 16.55
N CYS A 53 -5.82 -14.25 15.62
CA CYS A 53 -4.77 -14.61 14.66
C CYS A 53 -3.40 -14.59 15.39
N SER A 54 -2.79 -15.75 15.61
CA SER A 54 -1.48 -15.87 16.31
C SER A 54 -0.27 -15.45 15.46
N GLY A 55 -0.48 -14.70 14.38
CA GLY A 55 0.55 -14.33 13.39
C GLY A 55 1.04 -15.50 12.51
N LYS A 56 0.99 -16.73 13.02
CA LYS A 56 1.08 -17.97 12.23
C LYS A 56 -0.28 -18.18 11.56
N GLY A 57 -0.34 -18.09 10.24
CA GLY A 57 -1.58 -18.32 9.49
C GLY A 57 -2.24 -19.62 9.95
N CYS A 58 -3.53 -19.55 10.32
CA CYS A 58 -4.33 -20.72 10.65
C CYS A 58 -5.24 -21.08 9.47
N ASN A 59 -5.87 -22.26 9.50
CA ASN A 59 -6.80 -22.70 8.45
C ASN A 59 -8.03 -21.79 8.28
N TYR A 60 -8.27 -20.88 9.23
CA TYR A 60 -9.37 -19.90 9.21
C TYR A 60 -8.90 -18.49 8.83
N CYS A 61 -7.59 -18.29 8.57
CA CYS A 61 -7.07 -17.05 8.04
C CYS A 61 -7.47 -16.88 6.59
N THR A 62 -8.14 -15.77 6.28
CA THR A 62 -8.42 -15.36 4.90
C THR A 62 -7.50 -14.23 4.47
N LYS A 63 -7.27 -14.07 3.15
CA LYS A 63 -6.51 -12.93 2.64
C LYS A 63 -7.18 -11.63 3.09
N CYS A 64 -6.38 -10.70 3.61
CA CYS A 64 -6.87 -9.41 4.02
C CYS A 64 -7.33 -8.62 2.78
N ASN A 65 -8.64 -8.38 2.66
CA ASN A 65 -9.23 -7.58 1.57
C ASN A 65 -8.60 -6.18 1.43
N GLY A 66 -8.10 -5.62 2.54
CA GLY A 66 -7.46 -4.30 2.51
C GLY A 66 -6.15 -4.25 1.73
N CYS A 67 -5.37 -5.33 1.71
CA CYS A 67 -4.08 -5.39 1.00
C CYS A 67 -4.01 -6.52 -0.03
N GLY A 68 -5.12 -7.22 -0.28
CA GLY A 68 -5.16 -8.38 -1.17
C GLY A 68 -4.28 -9.56 -0.72
N GLY A 69 -3.86 -9.61 0.54
CA GLY A 69 -2.95 -10.66 1.03
C GLY A 69 -1.48 -10.24 1.18
N SER A 70 -1.09 -9.07 0.67
CA SER A 70 0.34 -8.67 0.63
C SER A 70 0.89 -8.20 1.98
N GLY A 71 0.00 -7.79 2.90
CA GLY A 71 0.38 -7.11 4.14
C GLY A 71 0.81 -5.66 3.95
N LYS A 72 0.93 -5.19 2.71
CA LYS A 72 1.43 -3.86 2.36
C LYS A 72 0.38 -3.06 1.61
N ILE A 73 0.38 -1.76 1.81
CA ILE A 73 -0.48 -0.80 1.12
C ILE A 73 0.37 0.38 0.63
N PRO A 74 -0.11 1.18 -0.34
CA PRO A 74 0.60 2.38 -0.78
C PRO A 74 0.91 3.33 0.38
N ASP A 75 2.04 4.01 0.35
CA ASP A 75 2.40 5.00 1.39
C ASP A 75 1.43 6.19 1.42
N SER A 76 0.84 6.52 0.27
CA SER A 76 -0.23 7.52 0.16
C SER A 76 -1.52 7.13 0.89
N ALA A 77 -1.68 5.87 1.28
CA ALA A 77 -2.88 5.39 1.94
C ALA A 77 -3.04 5.98 3.34
N LYS A 78 -4.25 6.42 3.64
CA LYS A 78 -4.60 6.97 4.94
C LYS A 78 -5.52 6.01 5.67
N ARG A 79 -5.26 5.81 6.97
CA ARG A 79 -6.11 5.02 7.84
C ARG A 79 -7.55 5.56 7.79
N CYS A 80 -8.53 4.70 7.53
CA CYS A 80 -9.92 5.13 7.42
C CYS A 80 -10.41 5.70 8.77
N GLY A 81 -10.90 6.94 8.76
CA GLY A 81 -11.34 7.63 9.99
C GLY A 81 -12.53 6.95 10.67
N SER A 82 -13.47 6.38 9.89
CA SER A 82 -14.71 5.78 10.39
C SER A 82 -14.49 4.45 11.11
N CYS A 83 -13.60 3.59 10.57
CA CYS A 83 -13.33 2.26 11.12
C CYS A 83 -11.96 2.12 11.78
N LYS A 84 -11.16 3.19 11.81
CA LYS A 84 -9.81 3.26 12.41
C LYS A 84 -8.84 2.18 11.93
N GLY A 85 -9.01 1.69 10.69
CA GLY A 85 -8.13 0.65 10.12
C GLY A 85 -8.78 -0.72 9.96
N LEU A 86 -9.89 -1.00 10.65
CA LEU A 86 -10.39 -2.37 10.79
C LEU A 86 -11.29 -2.83 9.63
N GLY A 87 -11.84 -1.88 8.87
CA GLY A 87 -12.79 -2.17 7.79
C GLY A 87 -14.21 -2.50 8.25
N GLN A 88 -14.51 -2.35 9.54
CA GLN A 88 -15.84 -2.60 10.13
C GLN A 88 -16.21 -1.52 11.17
N VAL A 89 -17.51 -1.26 11.34
CA VAL A 89 -18.07 -0.25 12.27
C VAL A 89 -19.34 -0.76 12.96
N HIS A 90 -19.64 -0.28 14.18
CA HIS A 90 -20.97 -0.44 14.80
C HIS A 90 -21.95 0.59 14.23
N SER A 91 -23.13 0.12 13.84
CA SER A 91 -24.30 0.93 13.43
C SER A 91 -23.93 2.21 12.66
N GLY A 92 -22.98 2.07 11.71
CA GLY A 92 -22.55 3.13 10.81
C GLY A 92 -21.65 4.25 11.38
N LYS A 93 -21.32 4.32 12.68
CA LYS A 93 -20.60 5.51 13.23
C LYS A 93 -19.48 5.25 14.24
N LYS A 94 -19.46 4.12 14.95
CA LYS A 94 -18.41 3.84 15.95
C LYS A 94 -17.44 2.79 15.43
N ALA A 95 -16.14 3.03 15.55
CA ALA A 95 -15.13 2.02 15.22
C ALA A 95 -15.34 0.76 16.08
N CYS A 96 -15.35 -0.40 15.43
CA CYS A 96 -15.34 -1.70 16.10
C CYS A 96 -14.05 -1.77 16.94
N THR A 97 -14.07 -2.23 18.20
CA THR A 97 -12.85 -2.31 19.03
C THR A 97 -12.05 -3.61 18.83
N GLY A 98 -12.51 -4.49 17.95
CA GLY A 98 -11.75 -5.69 17.57
C GLY A 98 -12.58 -6.69 16.78
N SER A 99 -11.89 -7.70 16.26
CA SER A 99 -12.50 -8.95 15.80
C SER A 99 -13.25 -9.57 16.98
N GLY A 100 -14.57 -9.50 17.00
CA GLY A 100 -15.39 -10.07 18.07
C GLY A 100 -16.87 -9.78 17.94
N CYS A 101 -17.18 -8.58 17.45
CA CYS A 101 -18.45 -7.98 17.78
C CYS A 101 -19.57 -8.35 16.80
N LYS A 102 -20.65 -8.92 17.36
CA LYS A 102 -21.87 -9.32 16.65
C LYS A 102 -22.62 -8.14 16.00
N GLY A 103 -22.35 -6.91 16.43
CA GLY A 103 -22.94 -5.68 15.89
C GLY A 103 -22.06 -4.95 14.88
N CYS A 104 -20.92 -5.51 14.45
CA CYS A 104 -20.07 -4.89 13.46
C CYS A 104 -20.61 -5.12 12.05
N THR A 105 -20.75 -4.02 11.30
CA THR A 105 -21.16 -4.01 9.89
C THR A 105 -19.97 -3.59 9.03
N PRO A 106 -19.93 -4.01 7.75
CA PRO A 106 -18.94 -3.55 6.78
C PRO A 106 -18.82 -2.02 6.76
N CYS A 107 -17.60 -1.50 6.84
CA CYS A 107 -17.38 -0.06 6.71
C CYS A 107 -17.52 0.37 5.25
N LYS A 108 -18.61 1.09 4.93
CA LYS A 108 -18.90 1.59 3.58
C LYS A 108 -17.90 2.67 3.12
N THR A 109 -17.38 3.49 4.03
CA THR A 109 -16.43 4.57 3.71
C THR A 109 -15.14 4.08 3.04
N CYS A 110 -14.74 2.83 3.30
CA CYS A 110 -13.50 2.26 2.77
C CYS A 110 -13.73 0.89 2.11
N ASP A 111 -14.99 0.52 1.83
CA ASP A 111 -15.37 -0.79 1.29
C ASP A 111 -14.67 -1.96 2.00
N THR A 112 -14.65 -1.90 3.33
CA THR A 112 -13.97 -2.86 4.23
C THR A 112 -12.44 -2.95 4.15
N LYS A 113 -11.77 -2.11 3.34
CA LYS A 113 -10.30 -2.13 3.18
C LYS A 113 -9.57 -1.67 4.43
N GLY A 114 -10.19 -0.79 5.23
CA GLY A 114 -9.59 -0.19 6.42
C GLY A 114 -8.81 1.10 6.15
N TRP A 115 -8.69 1.51 4.89
CA TRP A 115 -7.95 2.71 4.47
C TRP A 115 -8.58 3.36 3.25
N VAL A 116 -8.24 4.62 3.01
CA VAL A 116 -8.71 5.45 1.90
C VAL A 116 -7.52 6.17 1.26
N GLY A 117 -7.67 6.52 -0.02
CA GLY A 117 -6.60 7.12 -0.81
C GLY A 117 -5.59 6.07 -1.27
N ALA A 118 -5.45 5.91 -2.58
CA ALA A 118 -4.36 5.25 -3.30
C ALA A 118 -4.44 5.74 -4.73
#